data_AF-A0A7W9B8Z6-F1
#
_entry.id   AF-A0A7W9B8Z6-F1
#
_cell.length_a   1.000
_cell.length_b   1.000
_cell.length_c   1.000
_cell.angle_alpha   90.00
_cell.angle_beta   90.00
_cell.angle_gamma   90.00
#
_symmetry.space_group_name_H-M   'P 1'
#
loop_
_entity.id
_entity.type
_entity.pdbx_description
1 polymer ?
#
loop_
_entity_poly.entity_id
_entity_poly.type
_entity_poly.pdbx_seq_one_letter_code
_entity_poly.pdbx_strand_id
1 'polypeptide(L)'
;MAACISLILSGCGGAPEVTLPADRTESAGLCYGATMTLTQEKVGKGSVPLDAASHALHFALLAGTDGDLGDPAKVVAKIESIGTQDKGLQDKLVADKNAASYTAPCAKAFPETQAGTFKGLPTDTRDTRTQCYVLSTVLLQIFAQSEIAPDPRAATWVKLNGQLEQQLNNEVYPAEDDDHVGEIAMRALAKAVRLGPPVDVMTACGERYLKS
;
A
#
# COMPACT_ATOMS: atom_id res chain seq x y z
N MET A 1 64.00 4.52 -20.90
CA MET A 1 62.59 4.37 -21.30
C MET A 1 61.75 4.44 -20.04
N ALA A 2 60.87 5.43 -19.96
CA ALA A 2 60.01 5.69 -18.82
C ALA A 2 58.88 4.65 -18.75
N ALA A 3 58.50 4.34 -17.51
CA ALA A 3 57.47 3.38 -17.13
C ALA A 3 56.05 3.84 -17.52
N CYS A 4 55.19 2.89 -17.87
CA CYS A 4 53.75 3.01 -17.72
C CYS A 4 53.22 1.75 -17.06
N ILE A 5 53.17 1.78 -15.72
CA ILE A 5 52.37 0.86 -14.92
C ILE A 5 50.92 1.30 -15.10
N SER A 6 50.15 0.56 -15.89
CA SER A 6 48.71 0.77 -16.01
C SER A 6 48.05 0.34 -14.71
N LEU A 7 47.73 1.32 -13.86
CA LEU A 7 46.77 1.21 -12.77
C LEU A 7 45.38 1.00 -13.38
N ILE A 8 44.93 -0.25 -13.43
CA ILE A 8 43.52 -0.55 -13.67
C ILE A 8 42.77 -0.18 -12.39
N LEU A 9 42.20 1.02 -12.36
CA LEU A 9 41.21 1.38 -11.34
C LEU A 9 39.98 0.49 -11.54
N SER A 10 39.85 -0.55 -10.73
CA SER A 10 38.59 -1.22 -10.45
C SER A 10 37.69 -0.26 -9.64
N GLY A 11 37.21 0.79 -10.30
CA GLY A 11 36.30 1.78 -9.76
C GLY A 11 34.91 1.64 -10.37
N CYS A 12 34.12 0.73 -9.84
CA CYS A 12 32.64 0.74 -9.83
C CYS A 12 32.18 -0.51 -9.06
N GLY A 13 32.56 -0.60 -7.79
CA GLY A 13 31.90 -1.52 -6.86
C GLY A 13 30.49 -1.01 -6.61
N GLY A 14 29.58 -1.27 -7.55
CA GLY A 14 28.14 -1.20 -7.25
C GLY A 14 27.90 -2.18 -6.12
N ALA A 15 27.30 -1.72 -5.02
CA ALA A 15 26.82 -2.62 -3.99
C ALA A 15 26.01 -3.74 -4.66
N PRO A 16 26.18 -5.01 -4.26
CA PRO A 16 25.47 -6.11 -4.88
C PRO A 16 23.98 -5.79 -4.91
N GLU A 17 23.37 -5.97 -6.08
CA GLU A 17 21.95 -5.70 -6.30
C GLU A 17 21.15 -6.54 -5.29
N VAL A 18 20.46 -5.86 -4.38
CA VAL A 18 19.68 -6.53 -3.34
C VAL A 18 18.51 -7.22 -4.02
N THR A 19 18.38 -8.52 -3.76
CA THR A 19 17.30 -9.34 -4.31
C THR A 19 16.18 -9.46 -3.29
N LEU A 20 14.95 -9.34 -3.76
CA LEU A 20 13.78 -9.62 -2.93
C LEU A 20 13.59 -11.14 -2.80
N PRO A 21 13.08 -11.63 -1.64
CA PRO A 21 12.66 -13.02 -1.48
C PRO A 21 11.68 -13.46 -2.57
N ALA A 22 11.63 -14.76 -2.86
CA ALA A 22 10.62 -15.29 -3.78
C ALA A 22 9.20 -15.23 -3.18
N ASP A 23 9.09 -15.31 -1.85
CA ASP A 23 7.81 -15.12 -1.17
C ASP A 23 7.36 -13.66 -1.27
N ARG A 24 6.12 -13.47 -1.72
CA ARG A 24 5.55 -12.16 -2.00
C ARG A 24 5.17 -11.40 -0.73
N THR A 25 4.83 -12.11 0.34
CA THR A 25 4.51 -11.53 1.66
C THR A 25 5.79 -10.99 2.29
N GLU A 26 6.87 -11.77 2.29
CA GLU A 26 8.20 -11.35 2.76
C GLU A 26 8.74 -10.17 1.95
N SER A 27 8.61 -10.22 0.61
CA SER A 27 8.97 -9.11 -0.27
C SER A 27 8.21 -7.84 0.07
N ALA A 28 6.89 -7.94 0.29
CA ALA A 28 6.07 -6.79 0.66
C ALA A 28 6.48 -6.21 2.02
N GLY A 29 6.83 -7.07 2.99
CA GLY A 29 7.35 -6.65 4.29
C GLY A 29 8.65 -5.86 4.19
N LEU A 30 9.60 -6.34 3.37
CA LEU A 30 10.84 -5.62 3.10
C LEU A 30 10.59 -4.28 2.39
N CYS A 31 9.68 -4.23 1.42
CA CYS A 31 9.35 -3.01 0.71
C CYS A 31 8.62 -1.99 1.57
N TYR A 32 7.68 -2.45 2.40
CA TYR A 32 7.02 -1.65 3.43
C TYR A 32 8.06 -1.07 4.39
N GLY A 33 8.90 -1.93 4.98
CA GLY A 33 9.92 -1.56 5.95
C GLY A 33 10.94 -0.57 5.38
N ALA A 34 11.50 -0.84 4.20
CA ALA A 34 12.46 0.05 3.54
C ALA A 34 11.84 1.43 3.25
N THR A 35 10.58 1.46 2.79
CA THR A 35 9.87 2.73 2.51
C THR A 35 9.63 3.52 3.80
N MET A 36 9.20 2.84 4.88
CA MET A 36 8.99 3.47 6.19
C MET A 36 10.32 3.96 6.79
N THR A 37 11.39 3.17 6.72
CA THR A 37 12.74 3.57 7.16
C THR A 37 13.21 4.83 6.44
N LEU A 38 13.18 4.85 5.11
CA LEU A 38 13.57 6.02 4.32
C LEU A 38 12.71 7.25 4.61
N THR A 39 11.44 7.03 4.95
CA THR A 39 10.55 8.12 5.34
C THR A 39 10.92 8.67 6.70
N GLN A 40 11.16 7.79 7.69
CA GLN A 40 11.60 8.21 9.02
C GLN A 40 12.97 8.90 9.00
N GLU A 41 13.91 8.48 8.15
CA GLU A 41 15.17 9.20 7.96
C GLU A 41 14.96 10.64 7.50
N LYS A 42 13.92 10.90 6.69
CA LYS A 42 13.58 12.24 6.21
C LYS A 42 12.83 13.08 7.24
N VAL A 43 11.91 12.48 8.00
CA VAL A 43 11.06 13.22 8.96
C VAL A 43 11.60 13.23 10.38
N GLY A 44 12.62 12.43 10.69
CA GLY A 44 13.21 12.30 12.01
C GLY A 44 12.22 11.75 13.04
N LYS A 45 12.03 12.49 14.14
CA LYS A 45 11.04 12.15 15.19
C LYS A 45 9.61 12.63 14.86
N GLY A 46 9.39 13.16 13.66
CA GLY A 46 8.09 13.64 13.22
C GLY A 46 7.15 12.49 12.81
N SER A 47 5.85 12.78 12.81
CA SER A 47 4.84 11.86 12.30
C SER A 47 5.01 11.61 10.81
N VAL A 48 4.70 10.39 10.37
CA VAL A 48 4.83 9.99 8.97
C VAL A 48 3.76 10.68 8.12
N PRO A 49 4.10 11.36 7.00
CA PRO A 49 3.12 11.97 6.11
C PRO A 49 2.19 10.92 5.50
N LEU A 50 0.93 11.30 5.28
CA LEU A 50 -0.11 10.42 4.74
C LEU A 50 0.30 9.71 3.44
N ASP A 51 0.90 10.44 2.49
CA ASP A 51 1.30 9.89 1.19
C ASP A 51 2.38 8.82 1.35
N ALA A 52 3.33 9.03 2.26
CA ALA A 52 4.40 8.07 2.51
C ALA A 52 3.89 6.83 3.25
N ALA A 53 3.03 7.01 4.25
CA ALA A 53 2.36 5.90 4.94
C ALA A 53 1.47 5.11 3.98
N SER A 54 0.73 5.79 3.11
CA SER A 54 -0.13 5.15 2.11
C SER A 54 0.67 4.38 1.07
N HIS A 55 1.79 4.94 0.59
CA HIS A 55 2.68 4.24 -0.35
C HIS A 55 3.29 2.99 0.28
N ALA A 56 3.79 3.07 1.52
CA ALA A 56 4.31 1.90 2.23
C ALA A 56 3.21 0.84 2.43
N LEU A 57 2.04 1.26 2.91
CA LEU A 57 0.89 0.38 3.13
C LEU A 57 0.43 -0.33 1.86
N HIS A 58 0.62 0.28 0.68
CA HIS A 58 0.22 -0.30 -0.58
C HIS A 58 0.89 -1.66 -0.86
N PHE A 59 2.16 -1.84 -0.45
CA PHE A 59 2.83 -3.15 -0.54
C PHE A 59 2.10 -4.22 0.29
N ALA A 60 1.74 -3.89 1.52
CA ALA A 60 1.01 -4.77 2.43
C ALA A 60 -0.39 -5.10 1.91
N LEU A 61 -1.09 -4.12 1.37
CA LEU A 61 -2.42 -4.30 0.76
C LEU A 61 -2.37 -5.22 -0.47
N LEU A 62 -1.38 -5.04 -1.36
CA LEU A 62 -1.23 -5.88 -2.56
C LEU A 62 -0.96 -7.34 -2.17
N ALA A 63 0.07 -7.59 -1.35
CA ALA A 63 0.41 -8.96 -0.95
C ALA A 63 -0.61 -9.59 0.00
N GLY A 64 -1.21 -8.78 0.88
CA GLY A 64 -2.23 -9.23 1.82
C GLY A 64 -3.53 -9.67 1.12
N THR A 65 -3.85 -9.05 -0.02
CA THR A 65 -5.01 -9.40 -0.86
C THR A 65 -4.64 -10.26 -2.08
N ASP A 66 -3.48 -10.91 -2.06
CA ASP A 66 -3.13 -11.96 -3.02
C ASP A 66 -3.56 -13.34 -2.50
N GLY A 67 -4.17 -14.13 -3.39
CA GLY A 67 -4.56 -15.52 -3.11
C GLY A 67 -6.03 -15.65 -2.72
N ASP A 68 -6.29 -16.52 -1.74
CA ASP A 68 -7.63 -16.82 -1.24
C ASP A 68 -8.18 -15.66 -0.39
N LEU A 69 -9.41 -15.25 -0.68
CA LEU A 69 -10.11 -14.13 -0.06
C LEU A 69 -11.40 -14.56 0.66
N GLY A 70 -11.67 -15.87 0.74
CA GLY A 70 -12.86 -16.42 1.40
C GLY A 70 -12.86 -16.31 2.92
N ASP A 71 -11.72 -15.96 3.53
CA ASP A 71 -11.59 -15.73 4.98
C ASP A 71 -11.06 -14.31 5.24
N PRO A 72 -11.96 -13.33 5.50
CA PRO A 72 -11.59 -11.94 5.72
C PRO A 72 -10.65 -11.74 6.90
N ALA A 73 -10.80 -12.53 7.97
CA ALA A 73 -9.94 -12.42 9.14
C ALA A 73 -8.49 -12.80 8.79
N LYS A 74 -8.28 -13.82 7.93
CA LYS A 74 -6.95 -14.16 7.44
C LYS A 74 -6.35 -13.09 6.53
N VAL A 75 -7.15 -12.46 5.67
CA VAL A 75 -6.69 -11.36 4.80
C VAL A 75 -6.23 -10.18 5.65
N VAL A 76 -7.04 -9.76 6.62
CA VAL A 76 -6.69 -8.68 7.55
C VAL A 76 -5.45 -9.03 8.36
N ALA A 77 -5.40 -10.22 8.95
CA ALA A 77 -4.24 -10.67 9.72
C ALA A 77 -2.96 -10.71 8.87
N LYS A 78 -3.04 -11.02 7.57
CA LYS A 78 -1.90 -10.99 6.65
C LYS A 78 -1.47 -9.56 6.31
N ILE A 79 -2.40 -8.63 6.07
CA ILE A 79 -2.09 -7.21 5.84
C ILE A 79 -1.41 -6.64 7.08
N GLU A 80 -2.02 -6.86 8.26
CA GLU A 80 -1.47 -6.45 9.55
C GLU A 80 -0.11 -7.08 9.78
N SER A 81 0.05 -8.38 9.53
CA SER A 81 1.35 -9.03 9.67
C SER A 81 2.38 -8.39 8.75
N ILE A 82 2.10 -7.99 7.52
CA ILE A 82 3.10 -7.32 6.68
C ILE A 82 3.47 -5.93 7.23
N GLY A 83 2.47 -5.16 7.67
CA GLY A 83 2.68 -3.81 8.22
C GLY A 83 3.31 -3.79 9.62
N THR A 84 3.18 -4.89 10.37
CA THR A 84 3.67 -5.05 11.75
C THR A 84 4.80 -6.07 11.88
N GLN A 85 5.08 -6.88 10.85
CA GLN A 85 6.12 -7.91 10.89
C GLN A 85 7.46 -7.24 11.01
N ASP A 86 7.97 -7.51 12.20
CA ASP A 86 9.32 -7.40 12.67
C ASP A 86 9.88 -5.98 12.65
N LYS A 87 9.72 -5.31 13.79
CA LYS A 87 10.72 -4.35 14.26
C LYS A 87 12.13 -4.89 14.00
N GLY A 88 12.38 -6.20 14.18
CA GLY A 88 13.66 -6.82 13.83
C GLY A 88 14.09 -6.69 12.36
N LEU A 89 13.16 -6.68 11.39
CA LEU A 89 13.45 -6.52 9.96
C LEU A 89 13.70 -5.05 9.63
N GLN A 90 12.87 -4.14 10.16
CA GLN A 90 13.09 -2.69 10.02
C GLN A 90 14.40 -2.26 10.72
N ASP A 91 14.67 -2.76 11.92
CA ASP A 91 15.89 -2.53 12.68
C ASP A 91 17.11 -3.04 11.94
N LYS A 92 16.99 -4.17 11.22
CA LYS A 92 18.05 -4.70 10.37
C LYS A 92 18.29 -3.82 9.12
N LEU A 93 17.22 -3.36 8.47
CA LEU A 93 17.33 -2.42 7.34
C LEU A 93 18.00 -1.09 7.76
N VAL A 94 17.66 -0.60 8.96
CA VAL A 94 18.26 0.59 9.58
C VAL A 94 19.73 0.33 9.94
N ALA A 95 20.02 -0.78 10.62
CA ALA A 95 21.37 -1.14 11.05
C ALA A 95 22.33 -1.30 9.85
N ASP A 96 21.84 -1.91 8.78
CA ASP A 96 22.62 -2.17 7.56
C ASP A 96 22.70 -0.95 6.63
N LYS A 97 21.97 0.15 6.93
CA LYS A 97 21.85 1.37 6.09
C LYS A 97 21.52 1.05 4.63
N ASN A 98 20.70 0.03 4.41
CA ASN A 98 20.47 -0.53 3.08
C ASN A 98 19.06 -0.26 2.55
N ALA A 99 18.20 0.46 3.28
CA ALA A 99 16.81 0.70 2.87
C ALA A 99 16.70 1.28 1.45
N ALA A 100 17.58 2.21 1.05
CA ALA A 100 17.60 2.79 -0.29
C ALA A 100 17.87 1.76 -1.41
N SER A 101 18.59 0.68 -1.11
CA SER A 101 18.90 -0.37 -2.10
C SER A 101 17.67 -1.19 -2.51
N TYR A 102 16.60 -1.16 -1.70
CA TYR A 102 15.34 -1.86 -2.00
C TYR A 102 14.40 -1.08 -2.92
N THR A 103 14.63 0.22 -3.16
CA THR A 103 13.70 1.06 -3.94
C THR A 103 13.45 0.50 -5.35
N ALA A 104 14.51 0.18 -6.11
CA ALA A 104 14.35 -0.34 -7.47
C ALA A 104 13.78 -1.79 -7.51
N PRO A 105 14.26 -2.75 -6.68
CA PRO A 105 13.64 -4.06 -6.58
C PRO A 105 12.15 -4.02 -6.20
N CYS A 106 11.76 -3.16 -5.26
CA CYS A 106 10.37 -3.01 -4.84
C CYS A 106 9.49 -2.45 -5.94
N ALA A 107 9.95 -1.42 -6.65
CA ALA A 107 9.23 -0.88 -7.81
C ALA A 107 9.02 -1.93 -8.91
N LYS A 108 9.99 -2.82 -9.12
CA LYS A 108 9.89 -3.93 -10.07
C LYS A 108 8.91 -5.02 -9.62
N ALA A 109 8.93 -5.40 -8.34
CA ALA A 109 8.08 -6.46 -7.80
C ALA A 109 6.61 -6.04 -7.62
N PHE A 110 6.39 -4.76 -7.31
CA PHE A 110 5.07 -4.18 -7.07
C PHE A 110 4.87 -2.92 -7.93
N PRO A 111 4.72 -3.06 -9.25
CA PRO A 111 4.62 -1.91 -10.15
C PRO A 111 3.43 -1.01 -9.84
N GLU A 112 2.33 -1.54 -9.29
CA GLU A 112 1.13 -0.77 -8.94
C GLU A 112 1.38 0.30 -7.86
N THR A 113 2.47 0.20 -7.09
CA THR A 113 2.78 1.19 -6.04
C THR A 113 3.44 2.44 -6.58
N GLN A 114 3.89 2.43 -7.83
CA GLN A 114 4.60 3.55 -8.42
C GLN A 114 3.66 4.71 -8.76
N ALA A 115 4.15 5.94 -8.63
CA ALA A 115 3.40 7.12 -9.01
C ALA A 115 2.97 7.08 -10.49
N GLY A 116 1.77 7.56 -10.79
CA GLY A 116 1.24 7.61 -12.15
C GLY A 116 0.77 6.25 -12.71
N THR A 117 0.73 5.20 -11.89
CA THR A 117 0.22 3.88 -12.31
C THR A 117 -1.27 3.70 -12.06
N PHE A 118 -1.96 4.73 -11.57
CA PHE A 118 -3.40 4.72 -11.43
C PHE A 118 -4.10 4.49 -12.78
N LYS A 119 -4.86 3.40 -12.86
CA LYS A 119 -5.52 2.92 -14.09
C LYS A 119 -6.88 3.58 -14.37
N GLY A 120 -7.30 4.51 -13.49
CA GLY A 120 -8.66 5.05 -13.50
C GLY A 120 -9.64 4.14 -12.75
N LEU A 121 -10.77 4.73 -12.32
CA LEU A 121 -11.86 3.95 -11.75
C LEU A 121 -12.63 3.23 -12.87
N PRO A 122 -13.07 1.97 -12.66
CA PRO A 122 -13.99 1.29 -13.57
C PRO A 122 -15.31 2.06 -13.74
N THR A 123 -16.17 1.57 -14.65
CA THR A 123 -17.55 2.08 -14.82
C THR A 123 -18.28 2.14 -13.47
N ASP A 124 -19.08 3.17 -13.28
CA ASP A 124 -19.85 3.36 -12.05
C ASP A 124 -20.93 2.27 -11.92
N THR A 125 -20.67 1.33 -11.02
CA THR A 125 -21.53 0.20 -10.67
C THR A 125 -21.45 0.02 -9.16
N ARG A 126 -22.36 -0.81 -8.60
CA ARG A 126 -22.29 -1.19 -7.18
C ARG A 126 -20.91 -1.71 -6.80
N ASP A 127 -20.31 -2.58 -7.62
CA ASP A 127 -18.96 -3.10 -7.42
C ASP A 127 -17.90 -2.00 -7.30
N THR A 128 -17.98 -0.95 -8.12
CA THR A 128 -17.03 0.18 -8.08
C THR A 128 -17.26 1.05 -6.85
N ARG A 129 -18.52 1.23 -6.42
CA ARG A 129 -18.85 1.89 -5.15
C ARG A 129 -18.34 1.10 -3.95
N THR A 130 -18.53 -0.23 -3.93
CA THR A 130 -17.99 -1.12 -2.89
C THR A 130 -16.46 -1.08 -2.85
N GLN A 131 -15.77 -1.03 -4.00
CA GLN A 131 -14.31 -0.84 -4.05
C GLN A 131 -13.87 0.45 -3.34
N CYS A 132 -14.49 1.59 -3.67
CA CYS A 132 -14.20 2.86 -3.04
C CYS A 132 -14.55 2.86 -1.54
N TYR A 133 -15.69 2.26 -1.17
CA TYR A 133 -16.14 2.17 0.22
C TYR A 133 -15.14 1.36 1.05
N VAL A 134 -14.84 0.13 0.63
CA VAL A 134 -13.94 -0.75 1.39
C VAL A 134 -12.53 -0.18 1.48
N LEU A 135 -11.98 0.37 0.39
CA LEU A 135 -10.67 1.02 0.43
C LEU A 135 -10.67 2.19 1.43
N SER A 136 -11.71 3.03 1.41
CA SER A 136 -11.82 4.14 2.35
C SER A 136 -11.92 3.67 3.80
N THR A 137 -12.70 2.63 4.09
CA THR A 137 -12.81 2.03 5.44
C THR A 137 -11.46 1.53 5.93
N VAL A 138 -10.76 0.74 5.11
CA VAL A 138 -9.46 0.15 5.48
C VAL A 138 -8.40 1.22 5.72
N LEU A 139 -8.31 2.23 4.85
CA LEU A 139 -7.36 3.33 5.04
C LEU A 139 -7.66 4.13 6.31
N LEU A 140 -8.93 4.46 6.57
CA LEU A 140 -9.33 5.19 7.77
C LEU A 140 -9.02 4.40 9.05
N GLN A 141 -9.28 3.09 9.06
CA GLN A 141 -8.97 2.23 10.21
C GLN A 141 -7.47 2.16 10.49
N ILE A 142 -6.65 1.91 9.46
CA ILE A 142 -5.20 1.81 9.61
C ILE A 142 -4.62 3.14 10.06
N PHE A 143 -5.09 4.26 9.49
CA PHE A 143 -4.58 5.58 9.82
C PHE A 143 -5.02 6.06 11.21
N ALA A 144 -6.19 5.66 11.69
CA ALA A 144 -6.62 5.93 13.07
C ALA A 144 -5.76 5.21 14.12
N GLN A 145 -5.12 4.10 13.75
CA GLN A 145 -4.28 3.29 14.64
C GLN A 145 -2.77 3.58 14.52
N SER A 146 -2.37 4.50 13.62
CA SER A 146 -0.97 4.76 13.27
C SER A 146 -0.50 6.16 13.71
N GLU A 147 0.82 6.35 13.86
CA GLU A 147 1.44 7.67 14.12
C GLU A 147 1.56 8.53 12.84
N ILE A 148 0.47 8.66 12.09
CA ILE A 148 0.43 9.43 10.85
C ILE A 148 0.13 10.89 11.14
N ALA A 149 0.80 11.79 10.42
CA ALA A 149 0.58 13.22 10.56
C ALA A 149 -0.88 13.59 10.23
N PRO A 150 -1.51 14.51 10.98
CA PRO A 150 -2.84 15.00 10.63
C PRO A 150 -2.87 15.53 9.19
N ASP A 151 -3.84 15.07 8.40
CA ASP A 151 -3.98 15.45 6.99
C ASP A 151 -5.45 15.80 6.68
N PRO A 152 -5.72 16.94 6.03
CA PRO A 152 -7.09 17.38 5.74
C PRO A 152 -7.87 16.40 4.84
N ARG A 153 -7.17 15.56 4.04
CA ARG A 153 -7.81 14.55 3.20
C ARG A 153 -8.53 13.47 4.00
N ALA A 154 -8.11 13.21 5.25
CA ALA A 154 -8.79 12.25 6.12
C ALA A 154 -10.27 12.63 6.35
N ALA A 155 -10.57 13.92 6.55
CA ALA A 155 -11.94 14.38 6.69
C ALA A 155 -12.75 14.19 5.39
N THR A 156 -12.14 14.41 4.23
CA THR A 156 -12.75 14.13 2.93
C THR A 156 -13.07 12.64 2.78
N TRP A 157 -12.19 11.76 3.22
CA TRP A 157 -12.40 10.31 3.13
C TRP A 157 -13.47 9.81 4.11
N VAL A 158 -13.56 10.39 5.31
CA VAL A 158 -14.69 10.11 6.23
C VAL A 158 -16.02 10.49 5.58
N LYS A 159 -16.10 11.68 4.97
CA LYS A 159 -17.31 12.11 4.25
C LYS A 159 -17.64 11.16 3.09
N LEU A 160 -16.64 10.77 2.30
CA LEU A 160 -16.79 9.83 1.19
C LEU A 160 -17.32 8.48 1.68
N ASN A 161 -16.73 7.95 2.76
CA ASN A 161 -17.12 6.67 3.34
C ASN A 161 -18.60 6.67 3.75
N GLY A 162 -19.05 7.71 4.48
CA GLY A 162 -20.46 7.84 4.88
C GLY A 162 -21.42 8.01 3.70
N GLN A 163 -21.04 8.75 2.66
CA GLN A 163 -21.88 8.90 1.46
C GLN A 163 -22.00 7.58 0.68
N LEU A 164 -20.90 6.83 0.55
CA LEU A 164 -20.91 5.53 -0.10
C LEU A 164 -21.69 4.49 0.71
N GLU A 165 -21.56 4.48 2.03
CA GLU A 165 -22.35 3.64 2.93
C GLU A 165 -23.85 3.89 2.72
N GLN A 166 -24.27 5.16 2.73
CA GLN A 166 -25.67 5.53 2.48
C GLN A 166 -26.16 5.05 1.10
N GLN A 167 -25.34 5.22 0.05
CA GLN A 167 -25.70 4.76 -1.30
C GLN A 167 -25.83 3.25 -1.37
N LEU A 168 -24.85 2.51 -0.84
CA LEU A 168 -24.82 1.05 -0.85
C LEU A 168 -25.98 0.43 -0.05
N ASN A 169 -26.39 1.07 1.05
CA ASN A 169 -27.52 0.64 1.88
C ASN A 169 -28.89 0.93 1.23
N ASN A 170 -28.97 1.93 0.35
CA ASN A 170 -30.19 2.24 -0.41
C ASN A 170 -30.37 1.33 -1.64
N GLU A 171 -29.34 0.57 -2.01
CA GLU A 171 -29.41 -0.40 -3.10
C GLU A 171 -29.94 -1.74 -2.59
N VAL A 172 -31.04 -2.22 -3.16
CA VAL A 172 -31.60 -3.55 -2.86
C VAL A 172 -30.51 -4.61 -3.09
N TYR A 173 -30.07 -5.27 -2.01
CA TYR A 173 -29.27 -6.50 -2.11
C TYR A 173 -30.19 -7.58 -2.68
N PRO A 174 -29.83 -8.31 -3.75
CA PRO A 174 -30.45 -9.61 -3.96
C PRO A 174 -30.27 -10.41 -2.67
N ALA A 175 -31.30 -11.07 -2.16
CA ALA A 175 -31.34 -11.69 -0.82
C ALA A 175 -30.33 -12.85 -0.59
N GLU A 176 -29.30 -12.97 -1.42
CA GLU A 176 -28.28 -14.00 -1.34
C GLU A 176 -27.06 -13.50 -0.56
N ASP A 177 -27.00 -14.02 0.67
CA ASP A 177 -25.82 -14.41 1.43
C ASP A 177 -25.04 -13.34 2.23
N ASP A 178 -25.61 -12.94 3.37
CA ASP A 178 -24.92 -12.25 4.47
C ASP A 178 -23.60 -12.96 4.87
N ASP A 179 -23.52 -14.29 4.68
CA ASP A 179 -22.35 -15.11 5.00
C ASP A 179 -21.11 -14.75 4.15
N HIS A 180 -21.29 -14.10 2.99
CA HIS A 180 -20.20 -13.75 2.05
C HIS A 180 -19.86 -12.26 2.01
N VAL A 181 -20.52 -11.40 2.80
CA VAL A 181 -20.30 -9.94 2.78
C VAL A 181 -18.83 -9.59 3.03
N GLY A 182 -18.18 -10.30 3.96
CA GLY A 182 -16.77 -10.11 4.25
C GLY A 182 -15.86 -10.51 3.07
N GLU A 183 -16.16 -11.61 2.39
CA GLU A 183 -15.42 -12.03 1.19
C GLU A 183 -15.60 -11.01 0.05
N ILE A 184 -16.83 -10.53 -0.16
CA ILE A 184 -17.13 -9.49 -1.15
C ILE A 184 -16.31 -8.24 -0.86
N ALA A 185 -16.21 -7.84 0.41
CA ALA A 185 -15.39 -6.72 0.83
C ALA A 185 -13.90 -6.97 0.51
N MET A 186 -13.35 -8.14 0.83
CA MET A 186 -11.95 -8.45 0.52
C MET A 186 -11.66 -8.51 -0.99
N ARG A 187 -12.58 -9.05 -1.78
CA ARG A 187 -12.50 -9.01 -3.26
C ARG A 187 -12.56 -7.58 -3.79
N ALA A 188 -13.40 -6.74 -3.20
CA ALA A 188 -13.48 -5.32 -3.56
C ALA A 188 -12.18 -4.59 -3.19
N LEU A 189 -11.62 -4.82 -2.00
CA LEU A 189 -10.32 -4.29 -1.60
C LEU A 189 -9.23 -4.71 -2.58
N ALA A 190 -9.16 -6.01 -2.88
CA ALA A 190 -8.21 -6.60 -3.82
C ALA A 190 -8.28 -5.93 -5.21
N LYS A 191 -9.47 -5.66 -5.72
CA LYS A 191 -9.67 -4.93 -6.98
C LYS A 191 -9.19 -3.47 -6.85
N ALA A 192 -9.60 -2.78 -5.80
CA ALA A 192 -9.30 -1.37 -5.57
C ALA A 192 -7.79 -1.11 -5.49
N VAL A 193 -7.06 -1.93 -4.73
CA VAL A 193 -5.60 -1.74 -4.52
C VAL A 193 -4.79 -2.05 -5.78
N ARG A 194 -5.33 -2.82 -6.73
CA ARG A 194 -4.69 -3.09 -8.03
C ARG A 194 -4.96 -1.99 -9.07
N LEU A 195 -5.81 -1.01 -8.75
CA LEU A 195 -6.02 0.16 -9.62
C LEU A 195 -4.84 1.12 -9.59
N GLY A 196 -4.07 1.17 -8.51
CA GLY A 196 -2.91 2.06 -8.36
C GLY A 196 -2.77 2.57 -6.93
N PRO A 197 -1.96 3.62 -6.69
CA PRO A 197 -1.69 4.16 -5.37
C PRO A 197 -2.99 4.51 -4.61
N PRO A 198 -3.14 4.13 -3.31
CA PRO A 198 -4.42 4.27 -2.62
C PRO A 198 -4.93 5.72 -2.54
N VAL A 199 -4.03 6.69 -2.38
CA VAL A 199 -4.39 8.12 -2.39
C VAL A 199 -4.98 8.56 -3.73
N ASP A 200 -4.43 8.08 -4.85
CA ASP A 200 -4.93 8.42 -6.19
C ASP A 200 -6.33 7.81 -6.42
N VAL A 201 -6.51 6.55 -6.01
CA VAL A 201 -7.82 5.87 -6.08
C VAL A 201 -8.85 6.61 -5.22
N MET A 202 -8.49 6.96 -3.98
CA MET A 202 -9.35 7.70 -3.06
C MET A 202 -9.72 9.10 -3.57
N THR A 203 -8.78 9.77 -4.24
CA THR A 203 -9.02 11.07 -4.87
C THR A 203 -10.06 10.93 -5.98
N ALA A 204 -9.90 9.95 -6.88
CA ALA A 204 -10.86 9.68 -7.94
C ALA A 204 -12.24 9.26 -7.40
N CYS A 205 -12.29 8.47 -6.32
CA CYS A 205 -13.54 8.12 -5.64
C CYS A 205 -14.23 9.36 -5.08
N GLY A 206 -13.48 10.26 -4.44
CA GLY A 206 -13.99 11.54 -3.93
C GLY A 206 -14.55 12.41 -5.05
N GLU A 207 -13.81 12.57 -6.15
CA GLU A 207 -14.27 13.34 -7.31
C GLU A 207 -15.56 12.82 -7.92
N ARG A 208 -15.75 11.49 -7.92
CA ARG A 208 -16.95 10.86 -8.47
C ARG A 208 -18.15 10.97 -7.55
N TYR A 209 -17.98 10.66 -6.26
CA TYR A 209 -19.12 10.44 -5.36
C TYR A 209 -19.40 11.62 -4.44
N LEU A 210 -18.45 12.52 -4.13
CA LEU A 210 -18.71 13.67 -3.26
C LEU A 210 -19.26 14.90 -4.00
N LYS A 211 -19.28 14.91 -5.34
CA LYS A 211 -19.79 16.02 -6.16
C LYS A 211 -21.31 15.99 -6.36
N SER A 212 -22.05 15.33 -5.46
CA SER A 212 -23.52 15.29 -5.48
C SER A 212 -24.12 16.45 -4.70
#